data_AF-N1ZFN1-F1
#
_entry.id   AF-N1ZFN1-F1
#
_cell.length_a   1.000
_cell.length_b   1.000
_cell.length_c   1.000
_cell.angle_alpha   90.00
_cell.angle_beta   90.00
_cell.angle_gamma   90.00
#
_symmetry.space_group_name_H-M   'P 1'
#
loop_
_entity.id
_entity.type
_entity.pdbx_description
1 polymer ?
#
loop_
_entity_poly.entity_id
_entity_poly.type
_entity_poly.pdbx_seq_one_letter_code
_entity_poly.pdbx_strand_id
1 'polypeptide(L)'
;MTVKQCYEAMGANYEEVESRLRTEERIKKFLLKVLNDKSYDLLCSSIEQSNMEEAFRAAHTLKGISQNLSLTTLYHSTSILSDILRDNQQYNETASEAFEQVKKDYEKVIEAINVLS
;
A
#
# COMPACT_ATOMS: atom_id res chain seq x y z
N MET A 1 13.13 -12.26 -11.78
CA MET A 1 11.99 -11.42 -12.16
C MET A 1 12.52 -10.03 -12.54
N THR A 2 12.00 -9.40 -13.59
CA THR A 2 12.32 -7.99 -13.90
C THR A 2 11.44 -7.03 -13.09
N VAL A 3 11.79 -5.73 -13.07
CA VAL A 3 10.95 -4.71 -12.39
C VAL A 3 9.57 -4.66 -13.04
N LYS A 4 9.49 -4.64 -14.37
CA LYS A 4 8.20 -4.66 -15.09
C LYS A 4 7.32 -5.86 -14.74
N GLN A 5 7.90 -7.08 -14.73
CA GLN A 5 7.17 -8.29 -14.32
C GLN A 5 6.68 -8.22 -12.87
N CYS A 6 7.45 -7.59 -11.97
CA CYS A 6 7.02 -7.34 -10.61
C CYS A 6 5.78 -6.43 -10.58
N TYR A 7 5.77 -5.34 -11.34
CA TYR A 7 4.60 -4.45 -11.46
C TYR A 7 3.37 -5.16 -12.02
N GLU A 8 3.53 -5.97 -13.06
CA GLU A 8 2.46 -6.79 -13.62
C GLU A 8 1.89 -7.77 -12.57
N ALA A 9 2.77 -8.45 -11.82
CA ALA A 9 2.37 -9.37 -10.75
C ALA A 9 1.58 -8.67 -9.64
N MET A 10 1.92 -7.42 -9.31
CA MET A 10 1.21 -6.61 -8.32
C MET A 10 -0.13 -6.06 -8.82
N GLY A 11 -0.35 -5.99 -10.14
CA GLY A 11 -1.43 -5.19 -10.73
C GLY A 11 -1.15 -3.68 -10.65
N ALA A 12 0.13 -3.30 -10.71
CA ALA A 12 0.62 -1.93 -10.62
C ALA A 12 0.97 -1.36 -12.00
N ASN A 13 1.18 -0.04 -12.09
CA ASN A 13 1.45 0.65 -13.34
C ASN A 13 2.96 0.95 -13.51
N TYR A 14 3.65 0.11 -14.29
CA TYR A 14 5.08 0.26 -14.55
C TYR A 14 5.40 1.55 -15.32
N GLU A 15 4.64 1.83 -16.38
CA GLU A 15 4.86 2.99 -17.25
C GLU A 15 4.68 4.31 -16.49
N GLU A 16 3.73 4.38 -15.57
CA GLU A 16 3.52 5.56 -14.73
C GLU A 16 4.70 5.78 -13.77
N VAL A 17 5.16 4.73 -13.07
CA VAL A 17 6.31 4.90 -12.16
C VAL A 17 7.60 5.22 -12.92
N GLU A 18 7.76 4.66 -14.12
CA GLU A 18 8.93 4.90 -14.99
C GLU A 18 8.94 6.35 -15.47
N SER A 19 7.78 6.91 -15.83
CA SER A 19 7.65 8.32 -16.19
C SER A 19 8.12 9.26 -15.05
N ARG A 20 7.99 8.83 -13.80
CA ARG A 20 8.33 9.60 -12.58
C ARG A 20 9.77 9.38 -12.13
N LEU A 21 10.21 8.13 -12.02
CA LEU A 21 11.51 7.74 -11.47
C LEU A 21 12.61 7.56 -12.53
N ARG A 22 12.24 7.53 -13.82
CA ARG A 22 13.12 7.55 -15.01
C ARG A 22 14.00 6.32 -15.24
N THR A 23 14.41 5.59 -14.21
CA THR A 23 15.30 4.43 -14.34
C THR A 23 14.83 3.24 -13.51
N GLU A 24 14.99 2.03 -14.06
CA GLU A 24 14.67 0.77 -13.35
C GLU A 24 15.44 0.64 -12.03
N GLU A 25 16.71 1.04 -11.98
CA GLU A 25 17.51 0.99 -10.75
C GLU A 25 16.89 1.84 -9.64
N ARG A 26 16.40 3.04 -9.99
CA ARG A 26 15.73 3.92 -9.03
C ARG A 26 14.38 3.34 -8.61
N ILE A 27 13.61 2.78 -9.53
CA ILE A 27 12.35 2.10 -9.22
C ILE A 27 12.60 0.94 -8.25
N LYS A 28 13.54 0.04 -8.56
CA LYS A 28 13.90 -1.10 -7.71
C LYS A 28 14.34 -0.62 -6.33
N LYS A 29 15.19 0.41 -6.24
CA LYS A 29 15.66 0.98 -4.98
C LYS A 29 14.50 1.44 -4.08
N PHE A 30 13.47 2.09 -4.63
CA PHE A 30 12.34 2.55 -3.82
C PHE A 30 11.31 1.45 -3.54
N LEU A 31 11.10 0.51 -4.47
CA LEU A 31 10.28 -0.68 -4.20
C LEU A 31 10.81 -1.48 -3.01
N LEU A 32 12.12 -1.76 -2.97
CA LEU A 32 12.72 -2.52 -1.87
C LEU A 32 12.61 -1.83 -0.51
N LYS A 33 12.37 -0.50 -0.48
CA LYS A 33 12.11 0.21 0.78
C LYS A 33 10.74 -0.10 1.36
N VAL A 34 9.78 -0.54 0.55
CA VAL A 34 8.43 -0.93 1.02
C VAL A 34 8.52 -2.10 2.01
N LEU A 35 9.46 -3.04 1.82
CA LEU A 35 9.70 -4.15 2.75
C LEU A 35 10.12 -3.72 4.16
N ASN A 36 10.58 -2.47 4.32
CA ASN A 36 11.04 -1.92 5.60
C ASN A 36 10.08 -0.84 6.14
N ASP A 37 9.00 -0.54 5.41
CA ASP A 37 8.00 0.42 5.84
C ASP A 37 7.11 -0.17 6.94
N LYS A 38 6.76 0.64 7.94
CA LYS A 38 5.98 0.21 9.10
C LYS A 38 4.51 0.63 9.05
N SER A 39 4.07 1.30 7.98
CA SER A 39 2.73 1.88 7.93
C SER A 39 1.65 0.80 7.92
N TYR A 40 1.92 -0.36 7.30
CA TYR A 40 0.99 -1.49 7.31
C TYR A 40 0.85 -2.13 8.70
N ASP A 41 1.97 -2.40 9.38
CA ASP A 41 1.96 -2.95 10.74
C ASP A 41 1.30 -1.99 11.73
N LEU A 42 1.57 -0.69 11.58
CA LEU A 42 0.93 0.36 12.36
C LEU A 42 -0.58 0.40 12.11
N LEU A 43 -1.02 0.26 10.85
CA LEU A 43 -2.44 0.19 10.50
C LEU A 43 -3.12 -1.00 11.19
N CYS A 44 -2.53 -2.20 11.10
CA CYS A 44 -3.09 -3.41 11.69
C CYS A 44 -3.24 -3.27 13.21
N SER A 45 -2.14 -2.90 13.88
CA SER A 45 -2.12 -2.74 15.34
C SER A 45 -3.04 -1.62 15.83
N SER A 46 -3.19 -0.54 15.07
CA SER A 46 -4.11 0.56 15.42
C SER A 46 -5.57 0.15 15.32
N ILE A 47 -5.94 -0.66 14.32
CA ILE A 47 -7.29 -1.23 14.21
C ILE A 47 -7.57 -2.19 15.38
N GLU A 48 -6.64 -3.08 15.70
CA GLU A 48 -6.76 -4.01 16.84
C GLU A 48 -6.93 -3.28 18.18
N GLN A 49 -6.24 -2.16 18.36
CA GLN A 49 -6.33 -1.32 19.56
C GLN A 49 -7.51 -0.35 19.53
N SER A 50 -8.37 -0.40 18.51
CA SER A 50 -9.48 0.54 18.30
C SER A 50 -9.05 2.01 18.23
N ASN A 51 -7.80 2.28 17.86
CA ASN A 51 -7.25 3.63 17.71
C ASN A 51 -7.47 4.12 16.26
N MET A 52 -8.68 4.62 15.98
CA MET A 52 -9.08 5.02 14.62
C MET A 52 -8.29 6.23 14.09
N GLU A 53 -7.85 7.11 14.98
CA GLU A 53 -7.03 8.26 14.60
C GLU A 53 -5.67 7.84 14.06
N GLU A 54 -5.01 6.88 14.72
CA GLU A 54 -3.75 6.31 14.24
C GLU A 54 -3.95 5.39 13.04
N ALA A 55 -5.03 4.61 13.01
CA ALA A 55 -5.38 3.79 11.85
C ALA A 55 -5.56 4.64 10.59
N PHE A 56 -6.24 5.78 10.70
CA PHE A 56 -6.36 6.75 9.62
C PHE A 56 -4.99 7.27 9.16
N ARG A 57 -4.14 7.72 10.09
CA ARG A 57 -2.78 8.19 9.76
C ARG A 57 -1.94 7.13 9.05
N ALA A 58 -2.00 5.90 9.52
CA ALA A 58 -1.27 4.77 8.97
C ALA A 58 -1.76 4.42 7.55
N ALA A 59 -3.09 4.32 7.36
CA ALA A 59 -3.70 4.10 6.04
C ALA A 59 -3.37 5.25 5.07
N HIS A 60 -3.40 6.50 5.54
CA HIS A 60 -3.08 7.68 4.74
C HIS A 60 -1.60 7.69 4.30
N THR A 61 -0.69 7.27 5.18
CA THR A 61 0.74 7.13 4.85
C THR A 61 0.94 6.05 3.80
N LEU A 62 0.32 4.88 3.98
CA LEU A 62 0.41 3.77 3.03
C LEU A 62 -0.19 4.13 1.66
N LYS A 63 -1.28 4.91 1.63
CA LYS A 63 -1.84 5.52 0.41
C LYS A 63 -0.81 6.37 -0.31
N GLY A 64 -0.12 7.27 0.40
CA GLY A 64 0.90 8.14 -0.18
C GLY A 64 2.10 7.36 -0.75
N ILE A 65 2.55 6.32 -0.06
CA ILE A 65 3.61 5.43 -0.56
C ILE A 65 3.16 4.74 -1.85
N SER A 66 1.96 4.15 -1.82
CA SER A 66 1.38 3.42 -2.95
C SER A 66 1.19 4.33 -4.17
N GLN A 67 0.73 5.57 -3.97
CA GLN A 67 0.59 6.56 -5.03
C GLN A 67 1.94 6.92 -5.66
N ASN A 68 2.95 7.20 -4.82
CA ASN A 68 4.28 7.63 -5.28
C ASN A 68 5.02 6.54 -6.07
N LEU A 69 4.68 5.28 -5.84
CA LEU A 69 5.24 4.12 -6.53
C LEU A 69 4.28 3.53 -7.57
N SER A 70 3.13 4.16 -7.82
CA SER A 70 2.11 3.70 -8.78
C SER A 70 1.69 2.23 -8.54
N LEU A 71 1.61 1.83 -7.26
CA LEU A 71 1.10 0.54 -6.81
C LEU A 71 -0.43 0.55 -6.88
N THR A 72 -0.96 0.57 -8.10
CA THR A 72 -2.33 0.95 -8.43
C THR A 72 -3.39 0.30 -7.54
N THR A 73 -3.42 -1.03 -7.44
CA THR A 73 -4.43 -1.74 -6.64
C THR A 73 -4.35 -1.36 -5.15
N LEU A 74 -3.16 -1.39 -4.56
CA LEU A 74 -2.94 -1.03 -3.17
C LEU A 74 -3.26 0.45 -2.90
N TYR A 75 -2.94 1.34 -3.84
CA TYR A 75 -3.30 2.75 -3.76
C TYR A 75 -4.82 2.93 -3.69
N HIS A 76 -5.58 2.21 -4.51
CA HIS A 76 -7.04 2.31 -4.50
C HIS A 76 -7.64 1.82 -3.17
N SER A 77 -7.25 0.63 -2.69
CA SER A 77 -7.80 0.09 -1.44
C SER A 77 -7.40 0.92 -0.21
N THR A 78 -6.15 1.38 -0.15
CA THR A 78 -5.70 2.26 0.95
C THR A 78 -6.35 3.64 0.88
N SER A 79 -6.65 4.16 -0.31
CA SER A 79 -7.44 5.39 -0.45
C SER A 79 -8.83 5.23 0.14
N ILE A 80 -9.55 4.17 -0.24
CA ILE A 80 -10.89 3.88 0.27
C ILE A 80 -10.88 3.75 1.78
N LEU A 81 -9.97 2.93 2.34
CA LEU A 81 -9.86 2.76 3.79
C LEU A 81 -9.52 4.08 4.49
N SER A 82 -8.57 4.86 3.97
CA SER A 82 -8.23 6.16 4.56
C SER A 82 -9.41 7.13 4.55
N ASP A 83 -10.25 7.09 3.53
CA ASP A 83 -11.42 7.97 3.45
C ASP A 83 -12.53 7.52 4.41
N ILE A 84 -12.72 6.21 4.60
CA ILE A 84 -13.66 5.64 5.58
C ILE A 84 -13.24 5.99 7.01
N LEU A 85 -11.95 5.87 7.34
CA LEU A 85 -11.44 6.13 8.70
C LEU A 85 -11.26 7.62 9.02
N ARG A 86 -11.44 8.50 8.04
CA ARG A 86 -11.29 9.95 8.21
C ARG A 86 -12.22 10.47 9.30
N ASP A 87 -11.76 11.48 10.03
CA ASP A 87 -12.53 12.13 11.12
C ASP A 87 -12.89 11.20 12.29
N ASN A 88 -12.08 10.16 12.53
CA ASN A 88 -12.24 9.20 13.63
C ASN A 88 -13.60 8.46 13.60
N GLN A 89 -14.07 8.12 12.41
CA GLN A 89 -15.27 7.29 12.23
C GLN A 89 -15.09 5.93 12.93
N GLN A 90 -16.19 5.38 13.46
CA GLN A 90 -16.15 4.06 14.10
C GLN A 90 -15.82 2.96 13.10
N TYR A 91 -15.07 1.95 13.54
CA TYR A 91 -14.83 0.74 12.77
C TYR A 91 -16.13 -0.05 12.61
N ASN A 92 -16.66 -0.09 11.39
CA ASN A 92 -17.90 -0.78 11.04
C ASN A 92 -17.65 -1.86 9.97
N GLU A 93 -18.70 -2.53 9.50
CA GLU A 93 -18.61 -3.60 8.50
C GLU A 93 -17.91 -3.13 7.22
N THR A 94 -18.24 -1.93 6.72
CA THR A 94 -17.60 -1.34 5.53
C THR A 94 -16.10 -1.07 5.74
N ALA A 95 -15.71 -0.56 6.92
CA ALA A 95 -14.30 -0.39 7.27
C ALA A 95 -13.58 -1.74 7.36
N SER A 96 -14.26 -2.78 7.84
CA SER A 96 -13.73 -4.14 7.92
C SER A 96 -13.48 -4.75 6.55
N GLU A 97 -14.45 -4.67 5.64
CA GLU A 97 -14.30 -5.12 4.26
C GLU A 97 -13.17 -4.39 3.53
N ALA A 98 -13.11 -3.06 3.69
CA ALA A 98 -12.04 -2.24 3.10
C ALA A 98 -10.66 -2.62 3.66
N PHE A 99 -10.58 -2.89 4.97
CA PHE A 99 -9.33 -3.31 5.59
C PHE A 99 -8.88 -4.69 5.10
N GLU A 100 -9.78 -5.66 4.98
CA GLU A 100 -9.47 -6.98 4.42
C GLU A 100 -9.00 -6.89 2.96
N GLN A 101 -9.53 -5.94 2.17
CA GLN A 101 -9.02 -5.68 0.83
C GLN A 101 -7.59 -5.11 0.86
N VAL A 102 -7.30 -4.17 1.76
CA VAL A 102 -5.94 -3.63 1.93
C VAL A 102 -4.94 -4.72 2.29
N LYS A 103 -5.31 -5.67 3.17
CA LYS A 103 -4.44 -6.80 3.53
C LYS A 103 -4.07 -7.64 2.31
N LYS A 104 -5.06 -8.06 1.53
CA LYS A 104 -4.85 -8.88 0.31
C LYS A 104 -3.96 -8.16 -0.70
N ASP A 105 -4.21 -6.88 -0.93
CA ASP A 105 -3.44 -6.09 -1.89
C ASP A 105 -1.99 -5.86 -1.39
N TYR A 106 -1.82 -5.63 -0.09
CA TYR A 106 -0.50 -5.45 0.51
C TYR A 106 0.32 -6.75 0.48
N GLU A 107 -0.28 -7.88 0.84
CA GLU A 107 0.34 -9.20 0.74
C GLU A 107 0.86 -9.47 -0.67
N LYS A 108 0.01 -9.24 -1.69
CA LYS A 108 0.37 -9.39 -3.09
C LYS A 108 1.54 -8.49 -3.52
N VAL A 109 1.58 -7.25 -3.03
CA VAL A 109 2.71 -6.33 -3.24
C VAL A 109 3.99 -6.87 -2.62
N ILE A 110 3.95 -7.31 -1.36
CA ILE A 110 5.13 -7.79 -0.64
C ILE A 110 5.65 -9.10 -1.24
N GLU A 111 4.77 -10.04 -1.61
CA GLU A 111 5.15 -11.27 -2.30
C GLU A 111 5.90 -10.99 -3.60
N ALA A 112 5.38 -10.08 -4.43
CA ALA A 112 6.05 -9.69 -5.67
C ALA A 112 7.40 -9.01 -5.41
N ILE A 113 7.49 -8.11 -4.43
CA ILE A 113 8.76 -7.45 -4.12
C ILE A 113 9.81 -8.45 -3.62
N ASN A 114 9.41 -9.44 -2.81
CA ASN A 114 10.31 -10.50 -2.32
C ASN A 114 10.82 -11.42 -3.44
N VAL A 115 10.05 -11.67 -4.50
CA VAL A 115 10.53 -12.44 -5.67
C VAL A 115 11.46 -11.61 -6.56
N LEU A 116 11.40 -10.27 -6.47
CA LEU A 116 12.27 -9.34 -7.20
C LEU A 116 13.64 -9.12 -6.54
N SER A 117 13.70 -9.24 -5.20
CA SER A 117 14.88 -8.91 -4.39
C SER A 117 16.06 -9.80 -4.69
#